data_AF-A0A368P860-F1
#
_entry.id   AF-A0A368P860-F1
#
_cell.length_a   1.000
_cell.length_b   1.000
_cell.length_c   1.000
_cell.angle_alpha   90.00
_cell.angle_beta   90.00
_cell.angle_gamma   90.00
#
_symmetry.space_group_name_H-M   'P 1'
#
loop_
_entity.id
_entity.type
_entity.pdbx_description
1 polymer ?
#
loop_
_entity_poly.entity_id
_entity_poly.type
_entity_poly.pdbx_seq_one_letter_code
_entity_poly.pdbx_strand_id
1 'polypeptide(L)'
;MSLERDLQKRSGSLCELCTSTENISVYEVLPIKNGGLEESLMACKTCIDQIDNPDTTDPNHWRCLNDSMWSEHKAVQVVAWRMLSRLRAEGWPQDLLDMMYLEEDTLEWAKATGEGEDEADKLVHRDVNGVVLETGDSVVLIKDLKVKGSSMVAKQGTAVRNIRLDRENETYIEGKVGGTQIVIITEYVKKL
;
A
#
# COMPACT_ATOMS: atom_id res chain seq x y z
N MET A 1 -31.24 -4.24 6.41
CA MET A 1 -31.15 -2.96 5.66
C MET A 1 -29.88 -3.05 4.84
N SER A 2 -29.91 -2.63 3.57
CA SER A 2 -28.74 -2.75 2.70
C SER A 2 -27.72 -1.69 3.09
N LEU A 3 -26.48 -2.07 3.37
CA LEU A 3 -25.36 -1.20 3.72
C LEU A 3 -25.26 0.03 2.79
N GLU A 4 -25.44 -0.20 1.49
CA GLU A 4 -25.48 0.83 0.46
C GLU A 4 -26.53 1.92 0.72
N ARG A 5 -27.75 1.55 1.17
CA ARG A 5 -28.81 2.53 1.44
C ARG A 5 -28.50 3.39 2.66
N ASP A 6 -27.89 2.80 3.67
CA ASP A 6 -27.51 3.52 4.90
C ASP A 6 -26.35 4.48 4.61
N LEU A 7 -25.38 4.07 3.80
CA LEU A 7 -24.29 4.93 3.30
C LEU A 7 -24.79 6.05 2.39
N GLN A 8 -25.75 5.77 1.51
CA GLN A 8 -26.35 6.78 0.64
C GLN A 8 -27.13 7.83 1.45
N LYS A 9 -27.77 7.41 2.55
CA LYS A 9 -28.44 8.32 3.49
C LYS A 9 -27.44 9.17 4.28
N ARG A 10 -26.32 8.59 4.71
CA ARG A 10 -25.24 9.28 5.43
C ARG A 10 -24.57 10.35 4.58
N SER A 11 -24.19 9.96 3.37
CA SER A 11 -23.50 10.83 2.42
C SER A 11 -24.41 11.87 1.73
N GLY A 12 -25.73 11.74 1.85
CA GLY A 12 -26.68 12.56 1.10
C GLY A 12 -26.65 12.31 -0.40
N SER A 13 -26.23 11.11 -0.83
CA SER A 13 -25.96 10.76 -2.24
C SER A 13 -24.82 11.58 -2.88
N LEU A 14 -23.80 11.92 -2.09
CA LEU A 14 -22.60 12.62 -2.52
C LEU A 14 -21.37 11.74 -2.26
N CYS A 15 -20.28 11.99 -2.98
CA CYS A 15 -18.98 11.45 -2.63
C CYS A 15 -18.51 12.09 -1.31
N GLU A 16 -18.15 11.27 -0.32
CA GLU A 16 -17.69 11.75 0.99
C GLU A 16 -16.27 12.36 0.94
N LEU A 17 -15.55 12.18 -0.19
CA LEU A 17 -14.19 12.70 -0.39
C LEU A 17 -14.16 13.99 -1.23
N CYS A 18 -14.97 14.08 -2.29
CA CYS A 18 -14.92 15.21 -3.24
C CYS A 18 -16.28 15.87 -3.49
N THR A 19 -17.34 15.41 -2.80
CA THR A 19 -18.71 15.95 -2.92
C THR A 19 -19.35 15.81 -4.32
N SER A 20 -18.73 15.07 -5.24
CA SER A 20 -19.32 14.76 -6.54
C SER A 20 -20.59 13.91 -6.42
N THR A 21 -21.54 14.12 -7.34
CA THR A 21 -22.78 13.31 -7.46
C THR A 21 -22.65 12.18 -8.50
N GLU A 22 -21.54 12.13 -9.24
CA GLU A 22 -21.40 11.26 -10.39
C GLU A 22 -20.80 9.90 -10.03
N ASN A 23 -21.42 8.82 -10.53
CA ASN A 23 -20.91 7.44 -10.46
C ASN A 23 -20.39 7.06 -9.06
N ILE A 24 -21.21 7.26 -8.04
CA ILE A 24 -20.86 6.97 -6.65
C ILE A 24 -21.13 5.50 -6.35
N SER A 25 -20.17 4.84 -5.73
CA SER A 25 -20.28 3.47 -5.25
C SER A 25 -19.75 3.35 -3.83
N VAL A 26 -20.15 2.26 -3.16
CA VAL A 26 -19.60 1.89 -1.86
C VAL A 26 -18.13 1.49 -2.04
N TYR A 27 -17.24 2.11 -1.27
CA TYR A 27 -15.84 1.77 -1.19
C TYR A 27 -15.53 1.26 0.22
N GLU A 28 -15.01 0.04 0.32
CA GLU A 28 -14.60 -0.56 1.59
C GLU A 28 -13.12 -0.26 1.84
N VAL A 29 -12.82 0.32 2.99
CA VAL A 29 -11.47 0.74 3.33
C VAL A 29 -10.70 -0.44 3.91
N LEU A 30 -9.71 -0.94 3.18
CA LEU A 30 -8.83 -2.01 3.64
C LEU A 30 -7.83 -1.52 4.70
N PRO A 31 -7.39 -2.35 5.66
CA PRO A 31 -7.86 -3.70 5.97
C PRO A 31 -9.22 -3.68 6.68
N ILE A 32 -10.13 -4.56 6.26
CA ILE A 32 -11.47 -4.71 6.85
C ILE A 32 -11.36 -5.60 8.10
N LYS A 33 -11.78 -5.11 9.27
CA LYS A 33 -11.83 -5.92 10.49
C LYS A 33 -13.19 -6.58 10.66
N ASN A 34 -14.26 -5.79 10.65
CA ASN A 34 -15.63 -6.25 10.97
C ASN A 34 -16.61 -6.08 9.80
N GLY A 35 -16.23 -5.32 8.77
CA GLY A 35 -17.14 -4.82 7.74
C GLY A 35 -18.15 -3.83 8.31
N GLY A 36 -18.84 -3.10 7.43
CA GLY A 36 -19.96 -2.25 7.83
C GLY A 36 -19.79 -0.77 7.51
N LEU A 37 -20.68 0.05 8.09
CA LEU A 37 -20.79 1.48 7.80
C LEU A 37 -19.57 2.30 8.26
N GLU A 38 -18.89 1.86 9.31
CA GLU A 38 -17.72 2.56 9.86
C GLU A 38 -16.46 2.29 9.02
N GLU A 39 -16.41 1.15 8.32
CA GLU A 39 -15.28 0.72 7.47
C GLU A 39 -15.53 0.97 5.97
N SER A 40 -16.67 1.57 5.64
CA SER A 40 -17.09 1.85 4.27
C SER A 40 -17.43 3.33 4.09
N LEU A 41 -17.24 3.84 2.88
CA LEU A 41 -17.59 5.20 2.51
C LEU A 41 -18.21 5.24 1.11
N MET A 42 -18.89 6.34 0.79
CA MET A 42 -19.37 6.59 -0.58
C MET A 42 -18.32 7.38 -1.35
N ALA A 43 -17.77 6.79 -2.41
CA ALA A 43 -16.78 7.43 -3.27
C ALA A 43 -17.24 7.43 -4.73
N CYS A 44 -16.94 8.50 -5.44
CA CYS A 44 -17.11 8.51 -6.89
C CYS A 44 -16.03 7.67 -7.56
N LYS A 45 -16.33 7.19 -8.76
CA LYS A 45 -15.40 6.41 -9.57
C LYS A 45 -14.01 7.04 -9.67
N THR A 46 -13.92 8.35 -9.88
CA THR A 46 -12.63 9.06 -9.98
C THR A 46 -11.79 8.95 -8.72
N CYS A 47 -12.40 9.07 -7.53
CA CYS A 47 -11.68 8.91 -6.27
C CYS A 47 -11.20 7.47 -6.09
N ILE A 48 -12.07 6.48 -6.38
CA ILE A 48 -11.73 5.06 -6.27
C ILE A 48 -10.58 4.71 -7.21
N ASP A 49 -10.68 5.10 -8.49
CA ASP A 49 -9.67 4.83 -9.50
C ASP A 49 -8.30 5.40 -9.09
N GLN A 50 -8.26 6.62 -8.51
CA GLN A 50 -7.01 7.22 -8.02
C GLN A 50 -6.49 6.62 -6.71
N ILE A 51 -7.37 6.13 -5.83
CA ILE A 51 -6.95 5.40 -4.61
C ILE A 51 -6.26 4.10 -5.01
N ASP A 52 -6.87 3.33 -5.92
CA ASP A 52 -6.39 2.02 -6.37
C ASP A 52 -5.20 2.09 -7.33
N ASN A 53 -5.05 3.19 -8.08
CA ASN A 53 -3.99 3.37 -9.07
C ASN A 53 -3.12 4.61 -8.74
N PRO A 54 -2.07 4.44 -7.92
CA PRO A 54 -1.18 5.54 -7.52
C PRO A 54 -0.62 6.34 -8.71
N ASP A 55 -0.25 5.67 -9.81
CA ASP A 55 0.34 6.27 -11.01
C ASP A 55 -0.57 7.28 -11.73
N THR A 56 -1.88 7.23 -11.48
CA THR A 56 -2.89 8.10 -12.12
C THR A 56 -3.41 9.19 -11.19
N THR A 57 -2.79 9.34 -10.02
CA THR A 57 -3.23 10.28 -8.99
C THR A 57 -3.02 11.73 -9.46
N ASP A 58 -4.08 12.54 -9.44
CA ASP A 58 -4.03 13.98 -9.74
C ASP A 58 -4.01 14.79 -8.42
N PRO A 59 -2.89 15.45 -8.08
CA PRO A 59 -2.78 16.24 -6.85
C PRO A 59 -3.85 17.34 -6.72
N ASN A 60 -4.31 17.92 -7.83
CA ASN A 60 -5.28 19.01 -7.77
C ASN A 60 -6.69 18.52 -7.41
N HIS A 61 -7.03 17.29 -7.81
CA HIS A 61 -8.30 16.68 -7.46
C HIS A 61 -8.45 16.54 -5.93
N TRP A 62 -7.38 16.16 -5.25
CA TRP A 62 -7.38 15.89 -3.81
C TRP A 62 -7.30 17.12 -2.91
N ARG A 63 -7.27 18.34 -3.46
CA ARG A 63 -7.37 19.57 -2.66
C ARG A 63 -8.69 19.66 -1.87
N CYS A 64 -9.72 18.93 -2.30
CA CYS A 64 -10.99 18.82 -1.59
C CYS A 64 -10.87 18.10 -0.23
N LEU A 65 -9.79 17.35 0.02
CA LEU A 65 -9.59 16.63 1.27
C LEU A 65 -9.45 17.53 2.50
N ASN A 66 -9.16 18.83 2.31
CA ASN A 66 -9.12 19.80 3.40
C ASN A 66 -10.41 19.80 4.23
N ASP A 67 -11.56 19.53 3.60
CA ASP A 67 -12.85 19.49 4.29
C ASP A 67 -13.17 18.07 4.75
N SER A 68 -12.93 17.06 3.90
CA SER A 68 -13.23 15.65 4.22
C SER A 68 -12.37 15.07 5.35
N MET A 69 -11.17 15.58 5.58
CA MET A 69 -10.31 15.14 6.68
C MET A 69 -10.92 15.37 8.08
N TRP A 70 -11.86 16.32 8.20
CA TRP A 70 -12.57 16.64 9.44
C TRP A 70 -13.91 15.91 9.57
N SER A 71 -14.20 14.95 8.68
CA SER A 71 -15.42 14.16 8.75
C SER A 71 -15.51 13.41 10.08
N GLU A 72 -16.74 13.25 10.60
CA GLU A 72 -17.01 12.43 11.80
C GLU A 72 -16.85 10.92 11.53
N HIS A 73 -16.63 10.52 10.29
CA HIS A 73 -16.58 9.12 9.87
C HIS A 73 -15.15 8.63 9.67
N LYS A 74 -14.78 7.59 10.45
CA LYS A 74 -13.41 7.05 10.48
C LYS A 74 -12.92 6.60 9.10
N ALA A 75 -13.75 5.92 8.30
CA ALA A 75 -13.39 5.54 6.93
C ALA A 75 -12.95 6.72 6.05
N VAL A 76 -13.65 7.86 6.16
CA VAL A 76 -13.34 9.06 5.37
C VAL A 76 -12.03 9.67 5.85
N GLN A 77 -11.84 9.79 7.17
CA GLN A 77 -10.61 10.29 7.76
C GLN A 77 -9.40 9.44 7.38
N VAL A 78 -9.53 8.11 7.40
CA VAL A 78 -8.46 7.19 7.01
C VAL A 78 -8.08 7.38 5.55
N VAL A 79 -9.05 7.43 4.64
CA VAL A 79 -8.75 7.62 3.21
C VAL A 79 -8.16 9.00 2.94
N ALA A 80 -8.67 10.06 3.60
CA ALA A 80 -8.10 11.39 3.52
C ALA A 80 -6.63 11.39 3.97
N TRP A 81 -6.32 10.79 5.11
CA TRP A 81 -4.96 10.69 5.62
C TRP A 81 -4.03 9.92 4.68
N ARG A 82 -4.50 8.82 4.08
CA ARG A 82 -3.71 8.02 3.14
C ARG A 82 -3.38 8.79 1.87
N MET A 83 -4.38 9.44 1.28
CA MET A 83 -4.18 10.23 0.06
C MET A 83 -3.30 11.45 0.30
N LEU A 84 -3.48 12.16 1.41
CA LEU A 84 -2.58 13.24 1.82
C LEU A 84 -1.16 12.71 2.05
N SER A 85 -1.04 11.53 2.65
CA SER A 85 0.26 10.92 2.90
C SER A 85 0.99 10.50 1.63
N ARG A 86 0.25 10.00 0.63
CA ARG A 86 0.77 9.68 -0.70
C ARG A 86 1.27 10.92 -1.44
N LEU A 87 0.57 12.04 -1.27
CA LEU A 87 0.84 13.30 -1.97
C LEU A 87 1.85 14.20 -1.24
N ARG A 88 2.47 13.76 -0.13
CA ARG A 88 3.41 14.58 0.68
C ARG A 88 4.48 15.29 -0.14
N ALA A 89 4.94 14.68 -1.24
CA ALA A 89 5.92 15.26 -2.17
C ALA A 89 5.49 16.61 -2.78
N GLU A 90 4.18 16.90 -2.86
CA GLU A 90 3.61 18.14 -3.40
C GLU A 90 3.68 19.32 -2.41
N GLY A 91 4.12 19.08 -1.17
CA GLY A 91 4.32 20.09 -0.12
C GLY A 91 3.04 20.51 0.61
N TRP A 92 1.98 20.86 -0.11
CA TRP A 92 0.71 21.30 0.51
C TRP A 92 0.01 20.25 1.41
N PRO A 93 0.11 18.92 1.16
CA PRO A 93 -0.53 17.95 2.04
C PRO A 93 0.12 17.86 3.42
N GLN A 94 1.39 18.27 3.54
CA GLN A 94 2.12 18.24 4.80
C GLN A 94 1.46 19.15 5.84
N ASP A 95 1.07 20.37 5.43
CA ASP A 95 0.39 21.32 6.31
C ASP A 95 -0.94 20.75 6.83
N LEU A 96 -1.67 20.02 5.98
CA LEU A 96 -2.93 19.38 6.35
C LEU A 96 -2.72 18.19 7.29
N LEU A 97 -1.71 17.36 7.02
CA LEU A 97 -1.35 16.24 7.88
C LEU A 97 -0.93 16.69 9.27
N ASP A 98 -0.21 17.80 9.36
CA ASP A 98 0.26 18.37 10.63
C ASP A 98 -0.90 18.94 11.47
N MET A 99 -1.98 19.39 10.81
CA MET A 99 -3.21 19.82 11.48
C MET A 99 -4.15 18.66 11.83
N MET A 100 -4.04 17.52 11.14
CA MET A 100 -4.93 16.38 11.31
C MET A 100 -4.67 15.65 12.63
N TYR A 101 -5.71 15.50 13.45
CA TYR A 101 -5.67 14.66 14.64
C TYR A 101 -6.55 13.42 14.44
N LEU A 102 -5.92 12.25 14.44
CA LEU A 102 -6.59 10.96 14.41
C LEU A 102 -6.47 10.28 15.77
N GLU A 103 -7.54 9.61 16.20
CA GLU A 103 -7.46 8.67 17.33
C GLU A 103 -6.45 7.57 17.04
N GLU A 104 -5.78 7.03 18.06
CA GLU A 104 -4.71 6.03 17.92
C GLU A 104 -5.17 4.83 17.06
N ASP A 105 -6.32 4.25 17.36
CA ASP A 105 -6.89 3.12 16.60
C ASP A 105 -7.14 3.47 15.11
N THR A 106 -7.54 4.72 14.83
CA THR A 106 -7.83 5.20 13.46
C THR A 106 -6.54 5.47 12.71
N LEU A 107 -5.53 6.02 13.39
CA LEU A 107 -4.19 6.24 12.84
C LEU A 107 -3.49 4.93 12.52
N GLU A 108 -3.57 3.93 13.40
CA GLU A 108 -3.05 2.58 13.14
C GLU A 108 -3.72 1.96 11.91
N TRP A 109 -5.03 2.12 11.78
CA TRP A 109 -5.76 1.65 10.61
C TRP A 109 -5.34 2.40 9.34
N ALA A 110 -5.12 3.71 9.42
CA ALA A 110 -4.64 4.51 8.29
C ALA A 110 -3.26 4.07 7.79
N LYS A 111 -2.34 3.81 8.72
CA LYS A 111 -0.98 3.32 8.44
C LYS A 111 -0.90 1.87 7.97
N ALA A 112 -1.95 1.07 8.19
CA ALA A 112 -1.92 -0.36 7.89
C ALA A 112 -1.66 -0.72 6.41
N THR A 113 -1.84 0.21 5.48
CA THR A 113 -1.54 0.02 4.06
C THR A 113 -0.15 0.50 3.64
N GLY A 114 0.66 1.03 4.57
CA GLY A 114 1.99 1.58 4.28
C GLY A 114 1.97 2.93 3.56
N GLU A 115 0.79 3.55 3.37
CA GLU A 115 0.68 4.89 2.81
C GLU A 115 1.27 5.89 3.81
N GLY A 116 2.26 6.69 3.40
CA GLY A 116 2.96 7.61 4.31
C GLY A 116 4.24 7.06 4.95
N GLU A 117 4.64 5.83 4.62
CA GLU A 117 6.05 5.44 4.69
C GLU A 117 6.78 6.14 3.53
N ASP A 118 7.88 6.83 3.82
CA ASP A 118 8.63 7.57 2.80
C ASP A 118 9.04 6.63 1.66
N GLU A 119 8.96 7.08 0.40
CA GLU A 119 9.53 6.33 -0.75
C GLU A 119 11.03 6.06 -0.56
N ALA A 120 11.72 6.85 0.28
CA ALA A 120 13.09 6.61 0.71
C ALA A 120 13.24 5.39 1.64
N ASP A 121 12.17 4.97 2.32
CA ASP A 121 12.09 3.76 3.13
C ASP A 121 11.54 2.56 2.33
N LYS A 122 11.03 2.76 1.10
CA LYS A 122 10.81 1.65 0.16
C LYS A 122 12.16 1.15 -0.33
N LEU A 123 12.78 0.26 0.46
CA LEU A 123 13.99 -0.47 0.08
C LEU A 123 13.76 -1.12 -1.30
N VAL A 124 14.38 -0.57 -2.35
CA VAL A 124 14.20 -1.05 -3.72
C VAL A 124 15.15 -2.20 -3.97
N HIS A 125 14.61 -3.42 -3.97
CA HIS A 125 15.37 -4.62 -4.27
C HIS A 125 15.63 -4.74 -5.77
N ARG A 126 16.90 -4.86 -6.17
CA ARG A 126 17.29 -4.99 -7.58
C ARG A 126 18.12 -6.24 -7.81
N ASP A 127 17.85 -6.94 -8.90
CA ASP A 127 18.66 -8.08 -9.33
C ASP A 127 20.03 -7.64 -9.89
N VAL A 128 20.88 -8.60 -10.25
CA VAL A 128 22.22 -8.32 -10.83
C VAL A 128 22.20 -7.47 -12.12
N ASN A 129 21.07 -7.41 -12.83
CA ASN A 129 20.92 -6.62 -14.06
C ASN A 129 20.21 -5.28 -13.80
N GLY A 130 19.93 -4.94 -12.53
CA GLY A 130 19.24 -3.71 -12.14
C GLY A 130 17.71 -3.77 -12.25
N VAL A 131 17.14 -4.96 -12.52
CA VAL A 131 15.69 -5.16 -12.60
C VAL A 131 15.08 -5.14 -11.20
N VAL A 132 14.04 -4.34 -11.01
CA VAL A 132 13.33 -4.25 -9.72
C VAL A 132 12.61 -5.57 -9.44
N LEU A 133 12.80 -6.06 -8.23
CA LEU A 133 12.20 -7.28 -7.69
C LEU A 133 10.97 -6.92 -6.86
N GLU A 134 9.90 -7.69 -7.04
CA GLU A 134 8.66 -7.55 -6.31
C GLU A 134 8.36 -8.82 -5.50
N THR A 135 7.56 -8.68 -4.44
CA THR A 135 7.11 -9.85 -3.68
C THR A 135 6.27 -10.76 -4.58
N GLY A 136 6.59 -12.05 -4.60
CA GLY A 136 5.95 -13.04 -5.46
C GLY A 136 6.74 -13.38 -6.73
N ASP A 137 7.78 -12.61 -7.05
CA ASP A 137 8.62 -12.87 -8.23
C ASP A 137 9.34 -14.23 -8.16
N SER A 138 9.81 -14.65 -9.33
CA SER A 138 10.70 -15.81 -9.46
C SER A 138 12.07 -15.34 -9.92
N VAL A 139 13.11 -15.83 -9.26
CA VAL A 139 14.50 -15.49 -9.56
C VAL A 139 15.34 -16.75 -9.71
N VAL A 140 16.50 -16.62 -10.36
CA VAL A 140 17.48 -17.70 -10.52
C VAL A 140 18.82 -17.31 -9.91
N LEU A 141 19.43 -18.24 -9.19
CA LEU A 141 20.77 -18.04 -8.63
C LEU A 141 21.82 -18.02 -9.75
N ILE A 142 22.64 -16.98 -9.78
CA ILE A 142 23.76 -16.87 -10.73
C ILE A 142 25.09 -17.37 -10.17
N LYS A 143 25.14 -17.72 -8.87
CA LYS A 143 26.33 -18.27 -8.19
C LYS A 143 25.93 -19.37 -7.21
N ASP A 144 26.89 -20.25 -6.89
CA ASP A 144 26.76 -21.22 -5.80
C ASP A 144 26.82 -20.49 -4.46
N LEU A 145 25.77 -20.60 -3.65
CA LEU A 145 25.68 -19.98 -2.32
C LEU A 145 25.66 -21.04 -1.23
N LYS A 146 26.58 -20.93 -0.27
CA LYS A 146 26.56 -21.75 0.93
C LYS A 146 25.58 -21.15 1.94
N VAL A 147 24.57 -21.92 2.33
CA VAL A 147 23.55 -21.45 3.29
C VAL A 147 24.17 -21.41 4.69
N LYS A 148 24.18 -20.24 5.33
CA LYS A 148 24.61 -20.12 6.72
C LYS A 148 23.64 -20.88 7.62
N GLY A 149 24.17 -21.69 8.54
CA GLY A 149 23.36 -22.52 9.45
C GLY A 149 22.91 -23.88 8.88
N SER A 150 23.29 -24.23 7.64
CA SER A 150 23.04 -25.54 7.04
C SER A 150 24.28 -26.07 6.33
N SER A 151 24.37 -27.38 6.12
CA SER A 151 25.36 -28.01 5.23
C SER A 151 24.96 -27.91 3.75
N MET A 152 23.76 -27.38 3.45
CA MET A 152 23.24 -27.22 2.10
C MET A 152 23.95 -26.11 1.33
N VAL A 153 24.24 -26.39 0.06
CA VAL A 153 24.75 -25.41 -0.92
C VAL A 153 23.68 -25.23 -1.99
N ALA A 154 23.15 -24.02 -2.11
CA ALA A 154 22.24 -23.66 -3.18
C ALA A 154 23.05 -23.46 -4.47
N LYS A 155 22.84 -24.32 -5.46
CA LYS A 155 23.62 -24.33 -6.69
C LYS A 155 23.19 -23.24 -7.66
N GLN A 156 24.15 -22.72 -8.43
CA GLN A 156 23.90 -21.86 -9.57
C GLN A 156 22.88 -22.52 -10.51
N GLY A 157 21.96 -21.73 -11.04
CA GLY A 157 20.86 -22.18 -11.90
C GLY A 157 19.63 -22.67 -11.13
N THR A 158 19.69 -22.76 -9.79
CA THR A 158 18.50 -23.09 -9.00
C THR A 158 17.50 -21.94 -9.06
N ALA A 159 16.26 -22.24 -9.47
CA ALA A 159 15.17 -21.29 -9.47
C ALA A 159 14.52 -21.19 -8.07
N VAL A 160 14.30 -19.97 -7.63
CA VAL A 160 13.64 -19.62 -6.38
C VAL A 160 12.37 -18.88 -6.73
N ARG A 161 11.22 -19.48 -6.44
CA ARG A 161 9.91 -18.93 -6.80
C ARG A 161 9.24 -18.32 -5.58
N ASN A 162 8.37 -17.33 -5.80
CA ASN A 162 7.60 -16.67 -4.77
C ASN A 162 8.51 -16.06 -3.70
N ILE A 163 9.45 -15.22 -4.14
CA ILE A 163 10.37 -14.52 -3.23
C ILE A 163 9.61 -13.49 -2.39
N ARG A 164 10.13 -13.20 -1.21
CA ARG A 164 9.68 -12.09 -0.36
C ARG A 164 10.80 -11.09 -0.21
N LEU A 165 10.45 -9.81 -0.26
CA LEU A 165 11.40 -8.73 -0.07
C LEU A 165 11.68 -8.54 1.43
N ASP A 166 12.94 -8.30 1.78
CA ASP A 166 13.30 -7.93 3.14
C ASP A 166 12.84 -6.48 3.43
N ARG A 167 12.32 -6.26 4.64
CA ARG A 167 11.72 -4.99 5.06
C ARG A 167 12.74 -4.00 5.63
N GLU A 168 13.94 -4.46 5.95
CA GLU A 168 14.98 -3.70 6.62
C GLU A 168 16.27 -3.59 5.77
N ASN A 169 16.36 -4.33 4.64
CA ASN A 169 17.57 -4.36 3.82
C ASN A 169 17.33 -4.62 2.31
N GLU A 170 17.63 -3.64 1.44
CA GLU A 170 17.49 -3.70 -0.02
C GLU A 170 18.36 -4.76 -0.72
N THR A 171 19.38 -5.27 -0.02
CA THR A 171 20.29 -6.27 -0.56
C THR A 171 19.85 -7.69 -0.29
N TYR A 172 18.80 -7.90 0.52
CA TYR A 172 18.35 -9.23 0.93
C TYR A 172 16.93 -9.54 0.49
N ILE A 173 16.72 -10.76 0.02
CA ILE A 173 15.39 -11.31 -0.25
C ILE A 173 15.28 -12.69 0.39
N GLU A 174 14.08 -13.07 0.77
CA GLU A 174 13.79 -14.41 1.27
C GLU A 174 13.23 -15.28 0.17
N GLY A 175 13.67 -16.54 0.15
CA GLY A 175 13.17 -17.51 -0.80
C GLY A 175 13.34 -18.95 -0.33
N LYS A 176 12.62 -19.85 -1.00
CA LYS A 176 12.62 -21.28 -0.65
C LYS A 176 13.46 -22.07 -1.64
N VAL A 177 14.50 -22.73 -1.14
CA VAL A 177 15.35 -23.65 -1.92
C VAL A 177 15.27 -25.03 -1.28
N GLY A 178 14.83 -26.03 -2.06
CA GLY A 178 14.80 -27.42 -1.60
C GLY A 178 13.94 -27.68 -0.36
N GLY A 179 12.95 -26.85 -0.08
CA GLY A 179 12.11 -26.98 1.11
C GLY A 179 12.49 -26.06 2.28
N THR A 180 13.70 -25.50 2.26
CA THR A 180 14.23 -24.62 3.33
C THR A 180 14.11 -23.17 2.92
N GLN A 181 13.64 -22.32 3.85
CA GLN A 181 13.63 -20.87 3.67
C GLN A 181 15.02 -20.32 3.96
N ILE A 182 15.54 -19.52 3.04
CA ILE A 182 16.88 -18.93 3.12
C ILE A 182 16.81 -17.45 2.74
N VAL A 183 17.73 -16.67 3.30
CA VAL A 183 17.98 -15.28 2.90
C VAL A 183 19.04 -15.27 1.80
N ILE A 184 18.77 -14.56 0.72
CA ILE A 184 19.57 -14.52 -0.51
C ILE A 184 19.94 -13.06 -0.78
N ILE A 185 21.18 -12.83 -1.23
CA ILE A 185 21.62 -11.49 -1.64
C ILE A 185 21.12 -11.20 -3.06
N THR A 186 20.52 -10.04 -3.27
CA THR A 186 19.91 -9.62 -4.53
C THR A 186 20.92 -9.54 -5.69
N GLU A 187 22.19 -9.21 -5.40
CA GLU A 187 23.30 -9.21 -6.38
C GLU A 187 23.63 -10.60 -6.95
N TYR A 188 23.17 -11.69 -6.33
CA TYR A 188 23.43 -13.06 -6.77
C TYR A 188 22.22 -13.75 -7.39
N VAL A 189 21.17 -12.97 -7.68
CA VAL A 189 19.99 -13.45 -8.37
C VAL A 189 19.74 -12.67 -9.65
N LYS A 190 19.02 -13.32 -10.56
CA LYS A 190 18.48 -12.73 -11.77
C LYS A 190 16.98 -12.98 -11.83
N LYS A 191 16.16 -11.98 -12.12
CA LYS A 191 14.72 -12.16 -12.33
C LYS A 191 14.47 -13.06 -13.54
N LEU A 192 13.56 -14.02 -13.40
CA LEU A 192 13.15 -14.96 -14.45
C LEU A 192 12.10 -14.35 -15.38
#